data_AF-A0A3M1WPY8-F1
#
_entry.id   AF-A0A3M1WPY8-F1
#
_cell.length_a   1.000
_cell.length_b   1.000
_cell.length_c   1.000
_cell.angle_alpha   90.00
_cell.angle_beta   90.00
_cell.angle_gamma   90.00
#
_symmetry.space_group_name_H-M   'P 1'
#
loop_
_entity.id
_entity.type
_entity.pdbx_description
1 polymer ?
#
loop_
_entity_poly.entity_id
_entity_poly.type
_entity_poly.pdbx_seq_one_letter_code
_entity_poly.pdbx_strand_id
1 'polypeptide(L)' 'MAIRLAMVETRSLPPNAAQRFSVPITIPPEGLELTNPRIRVVADVNEDVEESDEENNAAEFPIRFR' A
#
# COMPACT_ATOMS: atom_id res chain seq x y z
N MET A 1 1.76 11.20 -9.71
CA MET A 1 1.86 11.63 -8.30
C MET A 1 1.04 10.65 -7.47
N ALA A 2 1.64 10.05 -6.43
CA ALA A 2 0.92 9.18 -5.50
C ALA A 2 0.64 9.95 -4.21
N ILE A 3 -0.52 9.73 -3.61
CA ILE A 3 -0.91 10.34 -2.33
C ILE A 3 -0.78 9.27 -1.26
N ARG A 4 0.02 9.52 -0.21
CA ARG A 4 0.14 8.59 0.92
C ARG A 4 -1.11 8.72 1.79
N LEU A 5 -1.92 7.65 1.83
CA LEU A 5 -3.20 7.64 2.56
C LEU A 5 -3.05 7.13 4.00
N ALA A 6 -2.13 6.20 4.25
CA ALA A 6 -1.84 5.63 5.56
C ALA A 6 -0.43 5.03 5.60
N MET A 7 0.05 4.74 6.81
CA MET A 7 1.18 3.82 7.05
C MET A 7 0.80 2.91 8.20
N VAL A 8 1.19 1.64 8.09
CA VAL A 8 0.90 0.61 9.07
C VAL A 8 2.23 -0.02 9.45
N GLU A 9 2.53 -0.02 10.75
CA GLU A 9 3.65 -0.79 11.28
C GLU A 9 3.19 -2.23 11.53
N THR A 10 3.94 -3.17 11.01
CA THR A 10 3.73 -4.61 11.21
C THR A 10 4.87 -5.18 12.06
N ARG A 11 4.74 -6.45 12.48
CA ARG A 11 5.83 -7.16 13.16
C ARG A 11 6.69 -7.87 12.12
N SER A 12 7.92 -8.19 12.48
CA SER A 12 8.78 -9.05 11.65
C SER A 12 8.09 -10.39 11.35
N LEU A 13 8.14 -10.79 10.08
CA LEU A 13 7.55 -12.03 9.60
C LEU A 13 8.58 -13.17 9.66
N PRO A 14 8.24 -14.34 10.24
CA PRO A 14 9.01 -15.56 10.03
C PRO A 14 8.97 -16.01 8.55
N PRO A 15 9.87 -16.90 8.13
CA PRO A 15 9.82 -17.49 6.79
C PRO A 15 8.46 -18.13 6.50
N ASN A 16 7.90 -17.84 5.31
CA ASN A 16 6.59 -18.33 4.84
C ASN A 16 5.39 -17.88 5.69
N ALA A 17 5.53 -16.85 6.53
CA ALA A 17 4.43 -16.28 7.29
C ALA A 17 3.79 -15.07 6.56
N ALA A 18 2.56 -14.74 6.94
CA ALA A 18 1.87 -13.53 6.52
C ALA A 18 1.16 -12.88 7.70
N GLN A 19 1.07 -11.55 7.69
CA GLN A 19 0.31 -10.78 8.67
C GLN A 19 -0.82 -10.02 7.98
N ARG A 20 -2.03 -10.12 8.54
CA ARG A 20 -3.19 -9.34 8.10
C ARG A 20 -3.31 -8.08 8.93
N PHE A 21 -3.69 -6.98 8.30
CA PHE A 21 -4.04 -5.73 8.96
C PHE A 21 -5.28 -5.12 8.29
N SER A 22 -5.94 -4.22 9.02
CA SER A 22 -7.03 -3.40 8.49
C SER A 22 -6.81 -1.97 8.96
N VAL A 23 -6.82 -1.02 8.04
CA VAL A 23 -6.66 0.40 8.32
C VAL A 23 -7.75 1.17 7.61
N PRO A 24 -8.56 1.99 8.31
CA PRO A 24 -9.47 2.90 7.67
C PRO A 24 -8.66 3.99 6.95
N ILE A 25 -8.98 4.23 5.67
CA ILE A 25 -8.41 5.33 4.89
C ILE A 25 -9.50 6.33 4.51
N THR A 26 -9.14 7.60 4.44
CA THR A 26 -9.98 8.63 3.82
C THR A 26 -9.30 9.06 2.54
N ILE A 27 -10.06 9.05 1.44
CA ILE A 27 -9.53 9.50 0.14
C ILE A 27 -9.69 11.02 0.12
N PRO A 28 -8.59 11.77 -0.02
CA PRO A 28 -8.66 13.22 -0.03
C PRO A 28 -9.24 13.71 -1.37
N PRO A 29 -9.77 14.94 -1.44
CA PRO A 29 -10.45 15.46 -2.63
C PRO A 29 -9.63 15.35 -3.92
N GLU A 30 -8.31 15.53 -3.85
CA GLU A 30 -7.40 15.40 -4.99
C GLU A 30 -7.39 13.99 -5.59
N GLY A 31 -7.67 12.97 -4.76
CA GLY A 31 -7.82 11.59 -5.22
C GLY A 31 -9.16 11.31 -5.90
N LEU A 32 -10.19 12.14 -5.65
CA LEU A 32 -11.53 12.00 -6.24
C LEU A 32 -11.58 12.52 -7.68
N GLU A 33 -10.73 13.48 -8.02
CA GLU A 33 -10.63 14.06 -9.37
C GLU A 33 -9.90 13.14 -10.38
N LEU A 34 -9.40 11.99 -9.94
CA LEU A 34 -8.69 11.03 -10.78
C LEU A 34 -9.66 10.27 -11.68
N THR A 35 -9.34 10.17 -12.98
CA THR A 35 -10.16 9.45 -13.98
C THR A 35 -10.10 7.93 -13.85
N ASN A 36 -9.04 7.38 -13.25
CA ASN A 36 -8.88 5.93 -13.01
C ASN A 36 -8.07 5.66 -11.73
N PRO A 37 -8.63 5.99 -10.55
CA PRO A 37 -7.92 5.90 -9.29
C PRO A 37 -7.58 4.44 -8.93
N ARG A 38 -6.42 4.26 -8.31
CA ARG A 38 -5.95 2.98 -7.78
C ARG A 38 -5.49 3.15 -6.33
N ILE A 39 -5.72 2.13 -5.51
CA ILE A 39 -5.03 1.98 -4.23
C ILE A 39 -3.79 1.11 -4.46
N ARG A 40 -2.63 1.62 -4.05
CA ARG A 40 -1.38 0.89 -4.01
C ARG A 40 -1.00 0.64 -2.55
N VAL A 41 -0.67 -0.60 -2.21
CA VAL A 41 -0.07 -0.99 -0.93
C VAL A 41 1.36 -1.39 -1.21
N VAL A 42 2.31 -0.87 -0.41
CA VAL A 42 3.74 -1.12 -0.58
C VAL A 42 4.29 -1.57 0.77
N ALA A 43 4.88 -2.77 0.80
CA ALA A 43 5.69 -3.21 1.93
C ALA A 43 7.05 -2.49 1.89
N ASP A 44 7.63 -2.27 3.07
CA ASP A 44 8.94 -1.62 3.23
C ASP A 44 9.19 -0.38 2.34
N VAL A 45 8.27 0.58 2.38
CA VAL A 45 8.29 1.74 1.47
C VAL A 45 9.53 2.64 1.60
N ASN A 46 10.30 2.49 2.68
CA ASN A 46 11.54 3.24 2.89
C ASN A 46 12.79 2.44 2.48
N GLU A 47 12.64 1.19 2.01
CA GLU A 47 13.74 0.29 1.65
C GLU A 47 14.68 0.05 2.86
N ASP A 48 14.10 -0.14 4.06
CA ASP A 48 14.84 -0.36 5.30
C ASP A 48 15.43 -1.79 5.39
N VAL A 49 14.90 -2.74 4.61
CA VAL A 49 15.31 -4.14 4.54
C VAL A 49 15.59 -4.51 3.08
N GLU A 50 16.81 -4.97 2.79
CA GLU A 50 17.15 -5.49 1.45
C GLU A 50 16.45 -6.84 1.20
N GLU A 51 15.59 -6.89 0.19
CA GLU A 51 14.85 -8.09 -0.21
C GLU A 51 15.38 -8.66 -1.53
N SER A 52 15.12 -9.96 -1.77
CA SER A 52 15.60 -10.63 -3.00
C SER A 52 14.92 -10.14 -4.28
N ASP A 53 13.77 -9.47 -4.14
CA ASP A 53 12.95 -8.97 -5.24
C ASP A 53 12.08 -7.81 -4.74
N GLU A 54 12.61 -6.59 -4.87
CA GLU A 54 11.94 -5.34 -4.48
C GLU A 54 10.70 -5.02 -5.34
N GLU A 55 10.59 -5.58 -6.54
CA GLU A 55 9.49 -5.28 -7.45
C GLU A 55 8.18 -5.92 -6.99
N ASN A 56 8.25 -6.98 -6.18
CA ASN A 56 7.08 -7.69 -5.68
C ASN A 56 6.47 -7.09 -4.38
N ASN A 57 7.10 -6.04 -3.82
CA ASN A 57 6.63 -5.35 -2.62
C ASN A 57 5.34 -4.54 -2.81
N ALA A 58 4.91 -4.36 -4.05
CA ALA A 58 3.75 -3.54 -4.40
C ALA A 58 2.57 -4.37 -4.92
N ALA A 59 1.39 -4.09 -4.38
CA ALA A 59 0.11 -4.54 -4.93
C ALA A 59 -0.80 -3.34 -5.24
N GLU A 60 -1.48 -3.38 -6.39
CA GLU A 60 -2.39 -2.33 -6.83
C GLU A 60 -3.80 -2.85 -7.10
N PHE A 61 -4.80 -2.06 -6.72
CA PHE A 61 -6.21 -2.37 -6.94
C PHE A 61 -6.95 -1.14 -7.49
N PRO A 62 -7.70 -1.26 -8.61
CA PRO A 62 -8.53 -0.18 -9.10
C PRO A 62 -9.70 0.07 -8.14
N ILE A 63 -10.01 1.34 -7.90
CA ILE A 63 -11.20 1.73 -7.14
C ILE A 63 -12.18 2.48 -8.04
N ARG A 64 -13.46 2.32 -7.73
CA ARG A 64 -14.54 3.05 -8.39
C ARG A 64 -15.35 3.76 -7.32
N PHE A 65 -15.40 5.08 -7.40
CA PHE A 65 -16.36 5.87 -6.63
C PHE A 65 -17.75 5.64 -7.25
N ARG A 66 -18.74 5.34 -6.41
CA ARG A 66 -20.14 5.26 -6.81
C ARG A 66 -20.83 6.58 -6.58
#